data_AF-A0A961QGM6-F1
#
_entry.id   AF-A0A961QGM6-F1
#
_cell.length_a   1.000
_cell.length_b   1.000
_cell.length_c   1.000
_cell.angle_alpha   90.00
_cell.angle_beta   90.00
_cell.angle_gamma   90.00
#
_symmetry.space_group_name_H-M   'P 1'
#
loop_
_entity.id
_entity.type
_entity.pdbx_description
1 polymer ?
#
loop_
_entity_poly.entity_id
_entity_poly.type
_entity_poly.pdbx_seq_one_letter_code
_entity_poly.pdbx_strand_id
1 'polypeptide(L)'
;MEPQGGTGPGTGKSRQGGRIHDDGAASLPAQQNIEALLARGRPFYVAEDAPEWVPHRPERPEKSEGGIRFDLTAEYEPKGDQPTAIAELVEGANAAEHNQVLLGVTGSGKTYTMAQVIARTNRPALILAPNKTLAAQLYGEFRSFFPNNAVEYFV
;
A
#
# COMPACT_ATOMS: atom_id res chain seq x y z
N MET A 1 -35.37 -49.53 58.36
CA MET A 1 -34.18 -49.37 57.50
C MET A 1 -33.65 -47.97 57.73
N GLU A 2 -32.67 -47.87 58.60
CA GLU A 2 -31.67 -46.79 58.59
C GLU A 2 -30.58 -47.21 57.55
N PRO A 3 -29.67 -46.36 57.00
CA PRO A 3 -29.38 -45.00 57.46
C PRO A 3 -28.82 -43.97 56.40
N GLN A 4 -28.61 -42.73 56.90
CA GLN A 4 -27.53 -41.75 56.68
C GLN A 4 -27.30 -40.99 55.34
N GLY A 5 -27.19 -39.68 55.50
CA GLY A 5 -26.47 -38.78 54.59
C GLY A 5 -24.95 -38.93 54.68
N GLY A 6 -24.26 -38.29 53.74
CA GLY A 6 -22.81 -38.21 53.70
C GLY A 6 -22.38 -37.07 52.79
N THR A 7 -22.01 -35.94 53.40
CA THR A 7 -21.20 -34.86 52.83
C THR A 7 -19.81 -35.40 52.48
N GLY A 8 -19.29 -35.05 51.31
CA GLY A 8 -17.92 -35.38 50.87
C GLY A 8 -17.43 -34.40 49.79
N PRO A 9 -16.11 -34.16 49.68
CA PRO A 9 -15.57 -32.85 49.36
C PRO A 9 -15.36 -32.59 47.87
N GLY A 10 -15.55 -31.33 47.47
CA GLY A 10 -15.18 -30.81 46.16
C GLY A 10 -13.67 -30.90 45.95
N THR A 11 -13.24 -31.87 45.15
CA THR A 11 -11.87 -31.99 44.69
C THR A 11 -11.69 -31.10 43.47
N GLY A 12 -10.89 -30.05 43.63
CA GLY A 12 -10.45 -29.18 42.55
C GLY A 12 -9.68 -29.99 41.51
N LYS A 13 -10.22 -30.06 40.29
CA LYS A 13 -9.43 -30.44 39.12
C LYS A 13 -8.61 -29.23 38.68
N SER A 14 -7.35 -29.25 39.12
CA SER A 14 -6.25 -28.46 38.59
C SER A 14 -6.30 -28.47 37.06
N ARG A 15 -6.55 -27.30 36.45
CA ARG A 15 -6.33 -27.10 35.02
C ARG A 15 -4.83 -27.19 34.76
N GLN A 16 -4.36 -28.35 34.32
CA GLN A 16 -3.04 -28.47 33.73
C GLN A 16 -3.02 -27.58 32.47
N GLY A 17 -2.19 -26.56 32.50
CA GLY A 17 -1.80 -25.83 31.30
C GLY A 17 -1.15 -26.80 30.33
N GLY A 18 -1.87 -27.12 29.26
CA GLY A 18 -1.30 -27.77 28.09
C GLY A 18 -0.27 -26.84 27.49
N ARG A 19 1.00 -27.12 27.73
CA ARG A 19 2.09 -26.62 26.91
C ARG A 19 1.76 -26.98 25.47
N ILE A 20 1.57 -25.97 24.62
CA ILE A 20 1.61 -26.15 23.17
C ILE A 20 3.06 -26.55 22.87
N HIS A 21 3.31 -27.86 22.75
CA HIS A 21 4.49 -28.32 22.04
C HIS A 21 4.23 -28.00 20.56
N ASP A 22 4.98 -27.03 20.07
CA ASP A 22 5.25 -26.84 18.65
C ASP A 22 6.06 -28.04 18.16
N ASP A 23 5.39 -29.19 18.01
CA ASP A 23 5.93 -30.26 17.21
C ASP A 23 5.76 -29.80 15.76
N GLY A 24 6.88 -29.34 15.18
CA GLY A 24 7.03 -28.90 13.80
C GLY A 24 6.74 -30.01 12.77
N ALA A 25 5.54 -30.53 12.80
CA ALA A 25 4.95 -31.37 11.78
C ALA A 25 4.20 -30.46 10.81
N ALA A 26 4.94 -29.63 10.08
CA ALA A 26 4.57 -29.45 8.69
C ALA A 26 4.54 -30.86 8.12
N SER A 27 3.33 -31.42 7.97
CA SER A 27 3.11 -32.82 7.64
C SER A 27 4.10 -33.20 6.54
N LEU A 28 4.91 -34.24 6.76
CA LEU A 28 5.85 -34.78 5.77
C LEU A 28 5.35 -34.69 4.30
N PRO A 29 4.07 -34.96 3.97
CA PRO A 29 3.54 -34.73 2.63
C PRO A 29 3.61 -33.28 2.11
N ALA A 30 3.43 -32.25 2.94
CA ALA A 30 3.52 -30.85 2.55
C ALA A 30 4.96 -30.44 2.20
N GLN A 31 5.94 -30.87 2.99
CA GLN A 31 7.36 -30.64 2.70
C GLN A 31 7.78 -31.38 1.43
N GLN A 32 7.37 -32.64 1.28
CA GLN A 32 7.61 -33.43 0.06
C GLN A 32 6.94 -32.82 -1.17
N ASN A 33 5.75 -32.25 -1.03
CA ASN A 33 5.06 -31.56 -2.12
C ASN A 33 5.82 -30.29 -2.55
N ILE A 34 6.31 -29.49 -1.60
CA ILE A 34 7.11 -28.30 -1.92
C ILE A 34 8.43 -28.70 -2.58
N GLU A 35 9.12 -29.71 -2.04
CA GLU A 35 10.38 -30.21 -2.58
C GLU A 35 10.21 -30.80 -3.99
N ALA A 36 9.12 -31.55 -4.22
CA ALA A 36 8.75 -32.05 -5.54
C ALA A 36 8.40 -30.93 -6.53
N LEU A 37 7.73 -29.86 -6.09
CA LEU A 37 7.42 -28.69 -6.91
C LEU A 37 8.68 -27.89 -7.29
N LEU A 38 9.66 -27.81 -6.39
CA LEU A 38 10.94 -27.16 -6.64
C LEU A 38 11.85 -28.00 -7.55
N ALA A 39 11.86 -29.32 -7.36
CA ALA A 39 12.72 -30.23 -8.11
C ALA A 39 12.17 -30.59 -9.51
N ARG A 40 10.84 -30.72 -9.66
CA ARG A 40 10.19 -31.17 -10.90
C ARG A 40 9.35 -30.09 -11.58
N GLY A 41 9.30 -28.90 -11.01
CA GLY A 41 8.36 -27.86 -11.43
C GLY A 41 6.92 -28.20 -11.06
N ARG A 42 5.99 -27.33 -11.43
CA ARG A 42 4.55 -27.59 -11.20
C ARG A 42 4.09 -28.76 -12.06
N PRO A 43 3.42 -29.79 -11.52
CA PRO A 43 2.99 -30.97 -12.27
C PRO A 43 2.06 -30.66 -13.45
N PHE A 44 1.40 -29.50 -13.43
CA PHE A 44 0.57 -29.01 -14.54
C PHE A 44 1.36 -28.40 -15.72
N TYR A 45 2.69 -28.31 -15.62
CA TYR A 45 3.59 -27.74 -16.63
C TYR A 45 4.62 -28.76 -17.18
N VAL A 46 4.54 -30.04 -16.78
CA VAL A 46 5.45 -31.14 -17.23
C VAL A 46 4.81 -32.03 -18.30
N ALA A 47 4.11 -31.44 -19.26
CA ALA A 47 4.04 -32.07 -20.59
C ALA A 47 5.34 -31.71 -21.31
N GLU A 48 5.98 -32.65 -22.00
CA GLU A 48 7.22 -32.37 -22.77
C GLU A 48 7.02 -31.23 -23.80
N ASP A 49 5.76 -30.96 -24.17
CA ASP A 49 5.33 -29.90 -25.09
C ASP A 49 4.63 -28.71 -24.39
N ALA A 50 4.70 -28.60 -23.07
CA ALA A 50 4.07 -27.47 -22.36
C ALA A 50 4.81 -26.16 -22.70
N PRO A 51 4.11 -25.11 -23.15
CA PRO A 51 4.75 -23.84 -23.42
C PRO A 51 5.33 -23.27 -22.12
N GLU A 52 6.57 -22.77 -22.20
CA GLU A 52 7.22 -22.03 -21.12
C GLU A 52 6.28 -20.93 -20.62
N TRP A 53 6.10 -20.81 -19.31
CA TRP A 53 5.22 -19.80 -18.75
C TRP A 53 5.75 -18.40 -19.12
N VAL A 54 5.04 -17.72 -20.00
CA VAL A 54 5.31 -16.31 -20.33
C VAL A 54 4.31 -15.44 -19.57
N PRO A 55 4.76 -14.50 -18.73
CA PRO A 55 3.87 -13.53 -18.12
C PRO A 55 3.06 -12.82 -19.22
N HIS A 56 1.73 -12.81 -19.11
CA HIS A 56 0.89 -12.04 -20.02
C HIS A 56 1.25 -10.55 -19.88
N ARG A 57 2.01 -10.04 -20.84
CA ARG A 57 2.37 -8.63 -20.97
C ARG A 57 1.67 -8.10 -22.21
N PRO A 58 0.40 -7.63 -22.10
CA PRO A 58 -0.27 -7.02 -23.24
C PRO A 58 0.56 -5.83 -23.72
N GLU A 59 0.48 -5.54 -25.03
CA GLU A 59 1.08 -4.32 -25.56
C GLU A 59 0.49 -3.13 -24.80
N ARG A 60 1.39 -2.31 -24.22
CA ARG A 60 0.94 -1.10 -23.52
C ARG A 60 0.23 -0.24 -24.56
N PRO A 61 -1.01 0.19 -24.32
CA PRO A 61 -1.69 1.08 -25.26
C PRO A 61 -0.82 2.31 -25.50
N GLU A 62 -0.93 2.86 -26.70
CA GLU A 62 -0.25 4.10 -27.07
C GLU A 62 -0.58 5.14 -25.99
N LYS A 63 0.46 5.76 -25.41
CA LYS A 63 0.24 6.78 -24.39
C LYS A 63 -0.62 7.85 -25.04
N SER A 64 -1.69 8.28 -24.39
CA SER A 64 -2.42 9.47 -24.79
C SER A 64 -1.46 10.67 -24.65
N GLU A 65 -0.73 10.97 -25.72
CA GLU A 65 0.20 12.08 -25.77
C GLU A 65 -0.60 13.37 -25.78
N GLY A 66 -0.90 13.86 -24.58
CA GLY A 66 -1.64 15.10 -24.36
C GLY A 66 -2.64 14.97 -23.22
N GLY A 67 -2.15 14.73 -22.00
CA GLY A 67 -2.99 14.81 -20.81
C GLY A 67 -3.57 16.21 -20.66
N ILE A 68 -4.82 16.29 -20.20
CA ILE A 68 -5.45 17.54 -19.76
C ILE A 68 -4.49 18.22 -18.79
N ARG A 69 -4.10 19.47 -19.08
CA ARG A 69 -3.21 20.24 -18.21
C ARG A 69 -3.82 20.33 -16.82
N PHE A 70 -3.01 20.16 -15.78
CA PHE A 70 -3.47 20.37 -14.41
C PHE A 70 -3.86 21.83 -14.21
N ASP A 71 -5.12 22.06 -13.89
CA ASP A 71 -5.73 23.36 -13.63
C ASP A 71 -5.92 23.50 -12.12
N LEU A 72 -4.96 24.18 -11.48
CA LEU A 72 -4.97 24.39 -10.04
C LEU A 72 -5.86 25.58 -9.70
N THR A 73 -6.95 25.32 -8.97
CA THR A 73 -7.85 26.34 -8.44
C THR A 73 -7.62 26.53 -6.95
N ALA A 74 -7.24 27.75 -6.55
CA ALA A 74 -7.12 28.12 -5.15
C ALA A 74 -7.41 29.62 -4.96
N GLU A 75 -8.05 29.97 -3.85
CA GLU A 75 -8.38 31.37 -3.50
C GLU A 75 -7.18 32.15 -2.92
N TYR A 76 -6.05 31.49 -2.75
CA TYR A 76 -4.86 32.04 -2.11
C TYR A 76 -3.60 31.69 -2.90
N GLU A 77 -2.62 32.58 -2.78
CA GLU A 77 -1.30 32.43 -3.38
C GLU A 77 -0.28 31.85 -2.38
N PRO A 78 0.81 31.23 -2.86
CA PRO A 78 1.87 30.74 -1.99
C PRO A 78 2.48 31.86 -1.14
N LYS A 79 2.70 31.60 0.15
CA LYS A 79 3.24 32.58 1.11
C LYS A 79 4.35 31.97 1.99
N GLY A 80 5.13 32.84 2.64
CA GLY A 80 6.25 32.43 3.48
C GLY A 80 7.31 31.71 2.64
N ASP A 81 7.74 30.54 3.09
CA ASP A 81 8.77 29.74 2.40
C ASP A 81 8.22 28.89 1.24
N GLN A 82 6.91 28.87 1.03
CA GLN A 82 6.29 28.07 -0.01
C GLN A 82 6.79 28.42 -1.43
N PRO A 83 6.91 29.69 -1.87
CA PRO A 83 7.38 30.02 -3.21
C PRO A 83 8.76 29.42 -3.52
N THR A 84 9.69 29.51 -2.57
CA THR A 84 11.04 28.97 -2.67
C THR A 84 11.02 27.45 -2.74
N ALA A 85 10.31 26.78 -1.82
CA ALA A 85 10.19 25.33 -1.81
C ALA A 85 9.55 24.79 -3.11
N ILE A 86 8.54 25.47 -3.65
CA ILE A 86 7.93 25.10 -4.94
C ILE A 86 8.94 25.24 -6.08
N ALA A 87 9.72 26.32 -6.11
CA ALA A 87 10.71 26.55 -7.15
C ALA A 87 11.79 25.45 -7.16
N GLU A 88 12.36 25.16 -5.99
CA GLU A 88 13.40 24.13 -5.82
C GLU A 88 12.89 22.74 -6.23
N LEU A 89 11.69 22.36 -5.77
CA LEU A 89 11.10 21.04 -6.10
C LEU A 89 10.79 20.90 -7.59
N VAL A 90 10.33 21.98 -8.24
CA VAL A 90 10.08 22.00 -9.68
C VAL A 90 11.38 21.91 -10.46
N GLU A 91 12.42 22.63 -10.04
CA GLU A 91 13.75 22.58 -10.64
C GLU A 91 14.33 21.16 -10.57
N GLY A 92 14.37 20.56 -9.38
CA GLY A 92 14.85 19.18 -9.20
C GLY A 92 14.04 18.17 -10.03
N ALA A 93 12.71 18.32 -10.09
CA ALA A 93 11.88 17.44 -10.91
C ALA A 93 12.16 17.58 -12.42
N ASN A 94 12.47 18.80 -12.88
CA ASN A 94 12.84 19.07 -14.28
C ASN A 94 14.27 18.61 -14.60
N ALA A 95 15.18 18.64 -13.62
CA ALA A 95 16.52 18.06 -13.69
C ALA A 95 16.53 16.52 -13.60
N ALA A 96 15.36 15.89 -13.51
CA ALA A 96 15.18 14.45 -13.35
C ALA A 96 15.79 13.88 -12.07
N GLU A 97 15.89 14.69 -11.02
CA GLU A 97 16.24 14.21 -9.68
C GLU A 97 15.17 13.26 -9.17
N HIS A 98 15.59 12.04 -8.82
CA HIS A 98 14.67 10.98 -8.43
C HIS A 98 14.11 11.14 -7.01
N ASN A 99 14.90 11.67 -6.08
CA ASN A 99 14.55 11.73 -4.66
C ASN A 99 14.74 13.15 -4.13
N GLN A 100 13.66 13.73 -3.62
CA GLN A 100 13.65 15.07 -3.04
C GLN A 100 12.81 15.05 -1.76
N VAL A 101 13.15 15.90 -0.79
CA VAL A 101 12.48 15.94 0.52
C VAL A 101 11.98 17.35 0.80
N LEU A 102 10.66 17.49 0.93
CA LEU A 102 10.03 18.72 1.40
C LEU A 102 9.99 18.73 2.93
N LEU A 103 10.94 19.42 3.56
CA LEU A 103 10.93 19.64 5.00
C LEU A 103 9.94 20.77 5.33
N GLY A 104 8.88 20.45 6.08
CA GLY A 104 7.87 21.44 6.46
C GLY A 104 7.17 21.09 7.76
N VAL A 105 6.99 22.09 8.62
CA VAL A 105 6.25 21.96 9.89
C VAL A 105 4.76 21.68 9.65
N THR A 106 4.04 21.24 10.68
CA THR A 106 2.59 21.05 10.59
C THR A 106 1.89 22.40 10.36
N GLY A 107 0.90 22.44 9.47
CA GLY A 107 0.16 23.67 9.15
C GLY A 107 0.82 24.58 8.11
N SER A 108 2.03 24.26 7.62
CA SER A 108 2.72 25.08 6.61
C SER A 108 2.16 24.96 5.17
N GLY A 109 1.08 24.20 4.98
CA GLY A 109 0.46 24.02 3.66
C GLY A 109 1.19 23.07 2.72
N LYS A 110 1.82 21.99 3.25
CA LYS A 110 2.55 20.99 2.44
C LYS A 110 1.73 20.43 1.27
N THR A 111 0.44 20.15 1.47
CA THR A 111 -0.41 19.66 0.38
C THR A 111 -0.53 20.67 -0.75
N TYR A 112 -0.75 21.95 -0.41
CA TYR A 112 -0.83 23.02 -1.39
C TYR A 112 0.50 23.24 -2.13
N THR A 113 1.63 23.19 -1.41
CA THR A 113 2.97 23.19 -2.02
C THR A 113 3.10 22.08 -3.05
N MET A 114 2.70 20.84 -2.72
CA MET A 114 2.76 19.71 -3.65
C MET A 114 1.79 19.85 -4.82
N ALA A 115 0.59 20.40 -4.60
CA ALA A 115 -0.35 20.70 -5.68
C ALA A 115 0.27 21.67 -6.70
N GLN A 116 0.94 22.73 -6.23
CA GLN A 116 1.66 23.65 -7.10
C GLN A 116 2.78 22.98 -7.89
N VAL A 117 3.53 22.07 -7.27
CA VAL A 117 4.57 21.29 -7.97
C VAL A 117 3.96 20.40 -9.07
N ILE A 118 2.86 19.70 -8.78
CA ILE A 118 2.14 18.86 -9.75
C ILE A 118 1.64 19.71 -10.93
N ALA A 119 1.02 20.85 -10.64
CA ALA A 119 0.49 21.76 -11.66
C ALA A 119 1.58 22.33 -12.58
N ARG A 120 2.74 22.70 -12.01
CA ARG A 120 3.86 23.30 -12.75
C ARG A 120 4.66 22.29 -13.57
N THR A 121 4.86 21.09 -13.03
CA THR A 121 5.55 20.00 -13.76
C THR A 121 4.65 19.33 -14.79
N ASN A 122 3.34 19.42 -14.61
CA ASN A 122 2.31 18.83 -15.47
C ASN A 122 2.51 17.32 -15.70
N ARG A 123 2.91 16.59 -14.65
CA ARG A 123 3.17 15.15 -14.68
C ARG A 123 2.10 14.41 -13.88
N PRO A 124 1.59 13.26 -14.37
CA PRO A 124 0.74 12.39 -13.56
C PRO A 124 1.43 12.04 -12.23
N ALA A 125 0.71 12.20 -11.12
CA ALA A 125 1.24 12.02 -9.78
C ALA A 125 0.52 10.90 -9.04
N LEU A 126 1.27 10.10 -8.29
CA LEU A 126 0.75 9.12 -7.34
C LEU A 126 1.11 9.59 -5.93
N ILE A 127 0.10 9.77 -5.09
CA ILE A 127 0.27 10.19 -3.70
C ILE A 127 0.01 8.98 -2.80
N LEU A 128 1.02 8.58 -2.04
CA LEU A 128 0.94 7.47 -1.10
C LEU A 128 0.73 8.00 0.31
N ALA A 129 -0.28 7.47 0.99
CA ALA A 129 -0.58 7.79 2.39
C ALA A 129 -0.46 6.53 3.26
N PRO A 130 -0.01 6.66 4.52
CA PRO A 130 0.24 5.50 5.37
C PRO A 130 -1.05 4.85 5.93
N ASN A 131 -2.20 5.51 5.78
CA ASN A 131 -3.49 4.98 6.25
C ASN A 131 -4.66 5.56 5.44
N LYS A 132 -5.83 4.92 5.56
CA LYS A 132 -7.05 5.28 4.83
C LYS A 132 -7.59 6.66 5.20
N THR A 133 -7.47 7.09 6.46
CA THR A 133 -7.97 8.38 6.92
C THR A 133 -7.22 9.54 6.27
N LEU A 134 -5.88 9.48 6.27
CA LEU A 134 -5.04 10.49 5.61
C LEU A 134 -5.20 10.44 4.09
N ALA A 135 -5.35 9.24 3.52
CA ALA A 135 -5.63 9.09 2.10
C ALA A 135 -6.93 9.81 1.68
N ALA A 136 -8.01 9.62 2.46
CA ALA A 136 -9.28 10.29 2.22
C ALA A 136 -9.20 11.81 2.40
N GLN A 137 -8.45 12.29 3.41
CA GLN A 137 -8.22 13.72 3.59
C GLN A 137 -7.49 14.34 2.40
N LEU A 138 -6.36 13.73 1.98
CA LEU A 138 -5.58 14.20 0.84
C LEU A 138 -6.42 14.18 -0.44
N TYR A 139 -7.20 13.12 -0.66
CA TYR A 139 -8.12 13.05 -1.79
C TYR A 139 -9.09 14.25 -1.81
N GLY A 140 -9.70 14.58 -0.67
CA GLY A 140 -10.57 15.76 -0.55
C GLY A 140 -9.85 17.06 -0.89
N GLU A 141 -8.67 17.29 -0.31
CA GLU A 141 -7.84 18.48 -0.58
C GLU A 141 -7.47 18.59 -2.06
N PHE A 142 -6.98 17.50 -2.68
CA PHE A 142 -6.60 17.48 -4.09
C PHE A 142 -7.79 17.61 -5.04
N ARG A 143 -8.96 17.07 -4.69
CA ARG A 143 -10.19 17.26 -5.48
C ARG A 143 -10.63 18.72 -5.48
N SER A 144 -10.44 19.43 -4.37
CA SER A 144 -10.68 20.87 -4.29
C SER A 144 -9.65 21.69 -5.06
N PHE A 145 -8.37 21.28 -5.08
CA PHE A 145 -7.34 21.96 -5.87
C PHE A 145 -7.45 21.74 -7.37
N PHE A 146 -7.96 20.57 -7.80
CA PHE A 146 -8.03 20.18 -9.20
C PHE A 146 -9.46 19.74 -9.60
N PRO A 147 -10.47 20.63 -9.52
CA PRO A 147 -11.85 20.28 -9.81
C PRO A 147 -12.06 19.87 -11.28
N ASN A 148 -11.20 20.37 -12.16
CA ASN A 148 -11.25 20.16 -13.61
C ASN A 148 -10.34 19.01 -14.11
N ASN A 149 -9.65 18.30 -13.21
CA ASN A 149 -8.81 17.15 -13.55
C ASN A 149 -9.31 15.85 -12.90
N ALA A 150 -8.79 14.72 -13.39
CA ALA A 150 -9.04 13.42 -12.79
C ALA A 150 -8.25 13.28 -11.49
N VAL A 151 -8.96 13.28 -10.37
CA VAL A 151 -8.42 12.98 -9.04
C VAL A 151 -9.13 11.72 -8.58
N GLU A 152 -8.38 10.63 -8.44
CA GLU A 152 -8.91 9.30 -8.17
C GLU A 152 -8.45 8.78 -6.80
N TYR A 153 -9.22 7.86 -6.22
CA TYR A 153 -8.93 7.24 -4.93
C TYR A 153 -8.85 5.72 -5.07
N PHE A 154 -7.75 5.13 -4.59
CA PHE A 154 -7.49 3.69 -4.68
C PHE A 154 -7.03 3.13 -3.32
N VAL A 155 -7.64 2.03 -2.86
CA VAL A 155 -7.42 1.37 -1.55
C VAL A 155 -7.39 -0.13 -1.62
#